data_AF-A0A2B4SVR8-F1
#
_entry.id   AF-A0A2B4SVR8-F1
#
_cell.length_a   1.000
_cell.length_b   1.000
_cell.length_c   1.000
_cell.angle_alpha   90.00
_cell.angle_beta   90.00
_cell.angle_gamma   90.00
#
_symmetry.space_group_name_H-M   'P 1'
#
loop_
_entity.id
_entity.type
_entity.pdbx_description
1 polymer ?
#
loop_
_entity_poly.entity_id
_entity_poly.type
_entity_poly.pdbx_seq_one_letter_code
_entity_poly.pdbx_strand_id
1 'polypeptide(L)'
;MKEWSDQSDCSEGDYDEETELFEQETNEFMKDFVARIFLEESAISQEDKLKFGILNQHRAGRLSFSKHVDNQRVYCKSVPETIFFRLIQYFAIVLFECNQADDFEPAKILMNMCFTFFLQINKDGEEVGKQFIVPYLRDQPIWKSLRFWNAAFFDAVHGEREVPVIPSDTWQSWSVQEQSEYEECDKNSVFGKLGTFLNNMKAFGLGNDICKEFLHKMSTIGDLSEEQIKLLEDSMAAADVDERTR
;
A
#
# COMPACT_ATOMS: atom_id res chain seq x y z
N MET A 1 -18.99 -35.57 49.97
CA MET A 1 -18.04 -34.49 49.62
C MET A 1 -18.03 -34.43 48.11
N LYS A 2 -18.38 -33.27 47.54
CA LYS A 2 -18.70 -33.07 46.13
C LYS A 2 -17.51 -32.34 45.52
N GLU A 3 -16.79 -32.96 44.60
CA GLU A 3 -15.78 -32.33 43.72
C GLU A 3 -15.96 -33.04 42.36
N TRP A 4 -16.79 -32.53 41.46
CA TRP A 4 -16.46 -31.54 40.42
C TRP A 4 -15.16 -31.86 39.70
N SER A 5 -15.24 -32.74 38.69
CA SER A 5 -14.27 -32.86 37.61
C SER A 5 -15.02 -32.95 36.29
N ASP A 6 -15.45 -31.80 35.80
CA ASP A 6 -15.70 -31.57 34.38
C ASP A 6 -14.96 -30.29 34.04
N GLN A 7 -13.73 -30.45 33.58
CA GLN A 7 -12.98 -29.38 32.94
C GLN A 7 -12.89 -29.75 31.47
N SER A 8 -13.74 -29.07 30.72
CA SER A 8 -13.90 -29.07 29.27
C SER A 8 -12.55 -28.93 28.59
N ASP A 9 -12.14 -29.96 27.86
CA ASP A 9 -11.05 -29.93 26.89
C ASP A 9 -11.64 -29.39 25.57
N CYS A 10 -11.95 -28.09 25.56
CA CYS A 10 -12.30 -27.33 24.36
C CYS A 10 -11.29 -26.18 24.31
N SER A 11 -10.65 -25.91 23.15
CA SER A 11 -10.39 -24.53 22.69
C SER A 11 -9.17 -24.29 21.76
N GLU A 12 -8.64 -25.25 20.99
CA GLU A 12 -7.64 -24.89 19.95
C GLU A 12 -8.14 -25.17 18.53
N GLY A 13 -8.61 -26.38 18.23
CA GLY A 13 -9.12 -26.70 16.88
C GLY A 13 -10.37 -25.91 16.45
N ASP A 14 -11.27 -25.60 17.39
CA ASP A 14 -12.53 -24.88 17.11
C ASP A 14 -12.29 -23.40 16.77
N TYR A 15 -11.26 -22.78 17.37
CA TYR A 15 -10.96 -21.35 17.17
C TYR A 15 -10.29 -21.07 15.82
N ASP A 16 -9.45 -21.99 15.37
CA ASP A 16 -8.83 -21.89 14.05
C ASP A 16 -9.89 -22.08 12.94
N GLU A 17 -10.81 -23.04 13.09
CA GLU A 17 -11.91 -23.25 12.14
C GLU A 17 -12.88 -22.06 12.07
N GLU A 18 -13.28 -21.47 13.20
CA GLU A 18 -14.12 -20.27 13.22
C GLU A 18 -13.43 -19.06 12.58
N THR A 19 -12.11 -18.91 12.80
CA THR A 19 -11.33 -17.82 12.22
C THR A 19 -11.22 -17.98 10.71
N GLU A 20 -10.88 -19.19 10.22
CA GLU A 20 -10.81 -19.48 8.79
C GLU A 20 -12.14 -19.26 8.08
N LEU A 21 -13.24 -19.70 8.70
CA LEU A 21 -14.59 -19.49 8.17
C LEU A 21 -14.92 -17.99 8.05
N PHE A 22 -14.62 -17.21 9.09
CA PHE A 22 -14.81 -15.75 9.06
C PHE A 22 -13.99 -15.09 7.95
N GLU A 23 -12.72 -15.46 7.78
CA GLU A 23 -11.86 -14.92 6.74
C GLU A 23 -12.39 -15.27 5.33
N GLN A 24 -12.89 -16.49 5.14
CA GLN A 24 -13.48 -16.93 3.89
C GLN A 24 -14.76 -16.13 3.57
N GLU A 25 -15.71 -16.04 4.50
CA GLU A 25 -16.96 -15.29 4.31
C GLU A 25 -16.69 -13.80 4.05
N THR A 26 -15.72 -13.23 4.77
CA THR A 26 -15.25 -11.86 4.56
C THR A 26 -14.72 -11.68 3.15
N ASN A 27 -13.90 -12.62 2.69
CA ASN A 27 -13.29 -12.56 1.38
C ASN A 27 -14.32 -12.70 0.24
N GLU A 28 -15.30 -13.58 0.38
CA GLU A 28 -16.41 -13.72 -0.58
C GLU A 28 -17.24 -12.44 -0.65
N PHE A 29 -17.61 -11.88 0.51
CA PHE A 29 -18.33 -10.60 0.55
C PHE A 29 -17.53 -9.47 -0.12
N MET A 30 -16.23 -9.34 0.19
CA MET A 30 -15.39 -8.27 -0.39
C MET A 30 -15.23 -8.42 -1.89
N LYS A 31 -15.10 -9.65 -2.40
CA LYS A 31 -15.06 -9.93 -3.84
C LYS A 31 -16.31 -9.40 -4.55
N ASP A 32 -17.49 -9.75 -4.03
CA ASP A 32 -18.77 -9.32 -4.60
C ASP A 32 -19.02 -7.83 -4.43
N PHE A 33 -18.59 -7.25 -3.30
CA PHE A 33 -18.68 -5.83 -3.04
C PHE A 33 -17.81 -5.02 -4.03
N VAL A 34 -16.57 -5.42 -4.24
CA VAL A 34 -15.67 -4.78 -5.21
C VAL A 34 -16.21 -4.94 -6.63
N ALA A 35 -16.72 -6.11 -7.02
CA ALA A 35 -17.35 -6.29 -8.33
C ALA A 35 -18.49 -5.27 -8.55
N ARG A 36 -19.32 -5.02 -7.52
CA ARG A 36 -20.39 -4.01 -7.57
C ARG A 36 -19.89 -2.56 -7.62
N ILE A 37 -18.75 -2.25 -7.00
CA ILE A 37 -18.11 -0.92 -7.14
C ILE A 37 -17.82 -0.62 -8.61
N PHE A 38 -17.30 -1.61 -9.34
CA PHE A 38 -16.90 -1.50 -10.74
C PHE A 38 -18.04 -1.73 -11.76
N LEU A 39 -19.28 -1.86 -11.29
CA LEU A 39 -20.47 -1.90 -12.12
C LEU A 39 -21.24 -0.59 -11.99
N GLU A 40 -21.25 0.21 -13.06
CA GLU A 40 -21.82 1.56 -13.07
C GLU A 40 -23.32 1.58 -12.70
N GLU A 41 -24.10 0.65 -13.27
CA GLU A 41 -25.53 0.51 -13.00
C GLU A 41 -25.85 -0.12 -11.64
N SER A 42 -24.84 -0.69 -10.96
CA SER A 42 -25.06 -1.36 -9.67
C SER A 42 -25.35 -0.34 -8.58
N ALA A 43 -26.37 -0.60 -7.76
CA ALA A 43 -26.59 0.11 -6.51
C ALA A 43 -26.02 -0.71 -5.35
N ILE A 44 -25.19 -0.07 -4.51
CA ILE A 44 -24.71 -0.67 -3.27
C ILE A 44 -25.71 -0.32 -2.17
N SER A 45 -26.36 -1.35 -1.60
CA SER A 45 -27.39 -1.18 -0.58
C SER A 45 -26.82 -0.57 0.71
N GLN A 46 -27.69 -0.01 1.56
CA GLN A 46 -27.25 0.50 2.87
C GLN A 46 -26.76 -0.62 3.78
N GLU A 47 -27.37 -1.80 3.71
CA GLU A 47 -26.94 -2.99 4.46
C GLU A 47 -25.52 -3.40 4.05
N ASP A 48 -25.24 -3.45 2.75
CA ASP A 48 -23.88 -3.76 2.25
C ASP A 48 -22.86 -2.73 2.69
N LYS A 49 -23.20 -1.43 2.71
CA LYS A 49 -22.30 -0.37 3.19
C LYS A 49 -21.98 -0.53 4.67
N LEU A 50 -22.98 -0.87 5.49
CA LEU A 50 -22.79 -1.12 6.91
C LEU A 50 -21.92 -2.36 7.13
N LYS A 51 -22.22 -3.46 6.43
CA LYS A 51 -21.44 -4.69 6.49
C LYS A 51 -19.99 -4.45 6.05
N PHE A 52 -19.77 -3.70 4.97
CA PHE A 52 -18.45 -3.28 4.53
C PHE A 52 -17.68 -2.52 5.61
N GLY A 53 -18.32 -1.54 6.27
CA GLY A 53 -17.71 -0.79 7.36
C GLY A 53 -17.29 -1.68 8.53
N ILE A 54 -18.17 -2.60 8.95
CA ILE A 54 -17.90 -3.55 10.05
C ILE A 54 -16.71 -4.46 9.69
N LEU A 55 -16.72 -5.08 8.51
CA LEU A 55 -15.67 -6.01 8.12
C LEU A 55 -14.28 -5.35 8.01
N ASN A 56 -14.22 -4.07 7.63
CA ASN A 56 -12.94 -3.33 7.56
C ASN A 56 -12.36 -2.95 8.93
N GLN A 57 -13.10 -3.10 10.03
CA GLN A 57 -12.51 -3.02 11.37
C GLN A 57 -11.56 -4.20 11.64
N HIS A 58 -11.73 -5.31 10.90
CA HIS A 58 -10.88 -6.48 10.94
C HIS A 58 -9.82 -6.47 9.83
N ARG A 59 -8.65 -7.06 10.12
CA ARG A 59 -7.54 -7.19 9.16
C ARG A 59 -7.97 -7.90 7.87
N ALA A 60 -8.74 -8.98 7.99
CA ALA A 60 -9.24 -9.77 6.86
C ALA A 60 -10.04 -8.92 5.87
N GLY A 61 -10.90 -8.04 6.36
CA GLY A 61 -11.71 -7.15 5.51
C GLY A 61 -10.86 -6.14 4.75
N ARG A 62 -9.96 -5.43 5.44
CA ARG A 62 -9.06 -4.44 4.80
C ARG A 62 -8.18 -5.06 3.74
N LEU A 63 -7.58 -6.21 4.06
CA LEU A 63 -6.69 -6.91 3.16
C LEU A 63 -7.44 -7.47 1.95
N SER A 64 -8.59 -8.12 2.16
CA SER A 64 -9.39 -8.69 1.09
C SER A 64 -9.90 -7.60 0.14
N PHE A 65 -10.46 -6.50 0.66
CA PHE A 65 -10.87 -5.36 -0.16
C PHE A 65 -9.72 -4.84 -1.02
N SER A 66 -8.58 -4.58 -0.40
CA SER A 66 -7.43 -4.00 -1.08
C SER A 66 -6.91 -4.93 -2.19
N LYS A 67 -6.83 -6.24 -1.93
CA LYS A 67 -6.43 -7.25 -2.93
C LYS A 67 -7.42 -7.34 -4.10
N HIS A 68 -8.73 -7.35 -3.83
CA HIS A 68 -9.73 -7.43 -4.90
C HIS A 68 -9.75 -6.17 -5.77
N VAL A 69 -9.55 -4.99 -5.18
CA VAL A 69 -9.35 -3.74 -5.94
C VAL A 69 -8.08 -3.81 -6.78
N ASP A 70 -6.97 -4.28 -6.20
CA ASP A 70 -5.69 -4.43 -6.91
C ASP A 70 -5.82 -5.28 -8.17
N ASN A 71 -6.59 -6.38 -8.08
CA ASN A 71 -6.88 -7.27 -9.20
C ASN A 71 -7.64 -6.58 -10.33
N GLN A 72 -8.45 -5.55 -10.05
CA GLN A 72 -9.22 -4.83 -11.08
C GLN A 72 -8.33 -4.06 -12.06
N ARG A 73 -7.12 -3.66 -11.65
CA ARG A 73 -6.21 -2.86 -12.48
C ARG A 73 -5.78 -3.53 -13.79
N VAL A 74 -5.87 -4.87 -13.84
CA VAL A 74 -5.52 -5.68 -15.00
C VAL A 74 -6.58 -5.53 -16.09
N TYR A 75 -7.84 -5.29 -15.71
CA TYR A 75 -8.97 -5.17 -16.62
C TYR A 75 -9.25 -3.72 -16.99
N CYS A 76 -9.16 -2.80 -16.04
CA CYS A 76 -9.39 -1.38 -16.29
C CYS A 76 -8.48 -0.49 -15.44
N LYS A 77 -8.14 0.68 -15.98
CA LYS A 77 -7.43 1.75 -15.28
C LYS A 77 -8.17 3.07 -15.43
N SER A 78 -8.69 3.32 -16.64
CA SER A 78 -9.68 4.37 -16.89
C SER A 78 -11.03 3.92 -16.36
N VAL A 79 -11.63 4.70 -15.47
CA VAL A 79 -12.95 4.41 -14.89
C VAL A 79 -13.93 5.58 -15.14
N PRO A 80 -15.23 5.30 -15.33
CA PRO A 80 -16.28 6.32 -15.34
C PRO A 80 -16.33 7.12 -14.03
N GLU A 81 -16.90 8.33 -14.09
CA GLU A 81 -17.02 9.24 -12.94
C GLU A 81 -17.71 8.58 -11.74
N THR A 82 -18.77 7.81 -11.98
CA THR A 82 -19.50 7.05 -10.95
C THR A 82 -18.58 6.11 -10.18
N ILE A 83 -17.74 5.36 -10.88
CA ILE A 83 -16.82 4.38 -10.29
C ILE A 83 -15.67 5.11 -9.61
N PHE A 84 -15.16 6.18 -10.24
CA PHE A 84 -14.09 7.01 -9.69
C PHE A 84 -14.41 7.53 -8.27
N PHE A 85 -15.59 8.13 -8.09
CA PHE A 85 -15.99 8.64 -6.78
C PHE A 85 -16.33 7.54 -5.77
N ARG A 86 -16.83 6.36 -6.22
CA ARG A 86 -16.98 5.19 -5.34
C ARG A 86 -15.63 4.71 -4.82
N LEU A 87 -14.61 4.65 -5.66
CA LEU A 87 -13.26 4.26 -5.24
C LEU A 87 -12.72 5.22 -4.19
N ILE A 88 -12.83 6.53 -4.41
CA ILE A 88 -12.43 7.54 -3.42
C ILE A 88 -13.15 7.31 -2.08
N GLN A 89 -14.47 7.13 -2.11
CA GLN A 89 -15.27 6.93 -0.90
C GLN A 89 -14.83 5.69 -0.12
N TYR A 90 -14.75 4.53 -0.78
CA TYR A 90 -14.45 3.28 -0.08
C TYR A 90 -12.96 3.16 0.30
N PHE A 91 -12.04 3.73 -0.49
CA PHE A 91 -10.64 3.81 -0.11
C PHE A 91 -10.48 4.65 1.16
N ALA A 92 -11.17 5.79 1.27
CA ALA A 92 -11.11 6.62 2.47
C ALA A 92 -11.51 5.85 3.74
N ILE A 93 -12.55 5.00 3.66
CA ILE A 93 -12.99 4.16 4.77
C ILE A 93 -11.91 3.15 5.14
N VAL A 94 -11.37 2.41 4.16
CA VAL A 94 -10.35 1.38 4.44
C VAL A 94 -9.06 2.01 4.96
N LEU A 95 -8.61 3.13 4.39
CA LEU A 95 -7.42 3.86 4.82
C LEU A 95 -7.58 4.42 6.24
N PHE A 96 -8.78 4.86 6.61
CA PHE A 96 -9.08 5.24 7.98
C PHE A 96 -8.89 4.05 8.93
N GLU A 97 -9.50 2.91 8.64
CA GLU A 97 -9.36 1.71 9.50
C GLU A 97 -7.92 1.17 9.52
N CYS A 98 -7.18 1.25 8.40
CA CYS A 98 -5.75 0.94 8.35
C CYS A 98 -4.96 1.82 9.31
N ASN A 99 -5.27 3.13 9.35
CA ASN A 99 -4.61 4.08 10.24
C ASN A 99 -4.90 3.75 11.72
N GLN A 100 -6.15 3.43 12.04
CA GLN A 100 -6.57 3.12 13.40
C GLN A 100 -5.92 1.84 13.93
N ALA A 101 -5.71 0.85 13.06
CA ALA A 101 -5.17 -0.46 13.42
C ALA A 101 -3.66 -0.61 13.17
N ASP A 102 -2.95 0.43 12.72
CA ASP A 102 -1.56 0.34 12.25
C ASP A 102 -1.33 -0.76 11.17
N ASP A 103 -2.32 -0.95 10.29
CA ASP A 103 -2.30 -2.01 9.28
C ASP A 103 -1.85 -1.48 7.92
N PHE A 104 -0.56 -1.59 7.65
CA PHE A 104 0.09 -0.89 6.54
C PHE A 104 0.08 -1.65 5.20
N GLU A 105 -0.09 -2.97 5.22
CA GLU A 105 -0.15 -3.79 4.00
C GLU A 105 -1.31 -3.37 3.07
N PRO A 106 -2.58 -3.39 3.51
CA PRO A 106 -3.71 -2.93 2.69
C PRO A 106 -3.56 -1.46 2.26
N ALA A 107 -3.08 -0.60 3.17
CA ALA A 107 -2.85 0.81 2.85
C ALA A 107 -1.83 1.01 1.73
N LYS A 108 -0.75 0.21 1.71
CA LYS A 108 0.26 0.25 0.64
C LYS A 108 -0.33 -0.18 -0.71
N ILE A 109 -1.19 -1.20 -0.72
CA ILE A 109 -1.91 -1.62 -1.93
C ILE A 109 -2.79 -0.47 -2.44
N LEU A 110 -3.60 0.13 -1.57
CA LEU A 110 -4.48 1.24 -1.95
C LEU A 110 -3.72 2.50 -2.36
N MET A 111 -2.56 2.78 -1.76
CA MET A 111 -1.65 3.86 -2.18
C MET A 111 -1.29 3.70 -3.66
N ASN A 112 -0.87 2.50 -4.08
CA ASN A 112 -0.56 2.21 -5.48
C ASN A 112 -1.80 2.35 -6.38
N MET A 113 -2.97 1.94 -5.88
CA MET A 113 -4.23 2.08 -6.63
C MET A 113 -4.64 3.54 -6.83
N CYS A 114 -4.24 4.44 -5.93
CA CYS A 114 -4.48 5.88 -6.10
C CYS A 114 -3.78 6.45 -7.34
N PHE A 115 -2.59 5.93 -7.68
CA PHE A 115 -1.83 6.29 -8.89
C PHE A 115 -2.26 5.50 -10.14
N THR A 116 -3.10 4.48 -9.97
CA THR A 116 -3.44 3.55 -11.05
C THR A 116 -4.77 3.90 -11.71
N PHE A 117 -5.82 4.11 -10.91
CA PHE A 117 -7.14 4.43 -11.43
C PHE A 117 -7.26 5.93 -11.75
N PHE A 118 -7.86 6.23 -12.91
CA PHE A 118 -8.06 7.61 -13.35
C PHE A 118 -9.39 7.80 -14.08
N LEU A 119 -9.93 9.02 -13.98
CA LEU A 119 -11.02 9.53 -14.79
C LEU A 119 -10.43 10.24 -16.02
N GLN A 120 -10.97 9.96 -17.21
CA GLN A 120 -10.65 10.75 -18.41
C GLN A 120 -11.45 12.05 -18.42
N ILE A 121 -10.77 13.17 -18.63
CA ILE A 121 -11.39 14.49 -18.76
C ILE A 121 -11.18 14.97 -20.19
N ASN A 122 -12.28 15.10 -20.94
CA ASN A 122 -12.29 15.80 -22.21
C ASN A 122 -12.61 17.27 -21.95
N LYS A 123 -11.63 18.16 -22.09
CA LYS A 123 -11.89 19.59 -22.23
C LYS A 123 -12.02 19.88 -23.71
N ASP A 124 -13.07 20.60 -24.10
CA ASP A 124 -13.40 20.88 -25.50
C ASP A 124 -12.19 21.42 -26.29
N GLY A 125 -11.60 20.57 -27.15
CA GLY A 125 -10.51 20.93 -28.06
C GLY A 125 -9.07 20.68 -27.58
N GLU A 126 -8.85 20.16 -26.37
CA GLU A 126 -7.51 19.82 -25.84
C GLU A 126 -7.26 18.30 -25.75
N GLU A 127 -6.01 17.90 -25.50
CA GLU A 127 -5.65 16.51 -25.20
C GLU A 127 -6.46 15.97 -24.01
N VAL A 128 -6.84 14.69 -24.09
CA VAL A 128 -7.59 14.00 -23.04
C VAL A 128 -6.75 13.96 -21.76
N GLY A 129 -7.16 14.75 -20.77
CA GLY A 129 -6.52 14.80 -19.46
C GLY A 129 -6.84 13.56 -18.63
N LYS A 130 -5.95 13.19 -17.71
CA LYS A 130 -6.18 12.14 -16.72
C LYS A 130 -6.26 12.75 -15.33
N GLN A 131 -7.34 12.44 -14.62
CA GLN A 131 -7.48 12.77 -13.22
C GLN A 131 -7.34 11.52 -12.37
N PHE A 132 -6.27 11.44 -11.59
CA PHE A 132 -5.98 10.34 -10.68
C PHE A 132 -6.68 10.52 -9.33
N ILE A 133 -6.76 9.46 -8.55
CA ILE A 133 -7.39 9.46 -7.21
C ILE A 133 -6.53 10.20 -6.18
N VAL A 134 -5.20 10.22 -6.33
CA VAL A 134 -4.24 10.79 -5.36
C VAL A 134 -4.68 12.14 -4.77
N PRO A 135 -5.08 13.16 -5.56
CA PRO A 135 -5.42 14.48 -5.01
C PRO A 135 -6.60 14.45 -4.04
N TYR A 136 -7.51 13.48 -4.18
CA TYR A 136 -8.71 13.34 -3.34
C TYR A 136 -8.45 12.63 -2.01
N LEU A 137 -7.35 11.87 -1.92
CA LEU A 137 -7.00 11.10 -0.73
C LEU A 137 -5.70 11.58 -0.08
N ARG A 138 -5.09 12.69 -0.55
CA ARG A 138 -3.83 13.24 -0.02
C ARG A 138 -3.86 13.60 1.47
N ASP A 139 -5.04 13.91 1.99
CA ASP A 139 -5.23 14.35 3.38
C ASP A 139 -5.56 13.21 4.35
N GLN A 140 -5.56 11.95 3.88
CA GLN A 140 -5.76 10.82 4.78
C GLN A 140 -4.63 10.74 5.83
N PRO A 141 -4.95 10.56 7.13
CA PRO A 141 -3.96 10.60 8.22
C PRO A 141 -2.83 9.59 8.08
N ILE A 142 -3.10 8.42 7.50
CA ILE A 142 -2.10 7.36 7.31
C ILE A 142 -0.89 7.81 6.48
N TRP A 143 -1.08 8.73 5.53
CA TRP A 143 0.03 9.29 4.76
C TRP A 143 0.94 10.19 5.59
N LYS A 144 0.46 10.75 6.70
CA LYS A 144 1.32 11.55 7.59
C LYS A 144 2.09 10.67 8.60
N SER A 145 1.82 9.37 8.64
CA SER A 145 2.49 8.42 9.52
C SER A 145 3.85 7.99 8.96
N LEU A 146 4.95 8.38 9.62
CA LEU A 146 6.28 7.84 9.30
C LEU A 146 6.36 6.32 9.55
N ARG A 147 5.52 5.75 10.41
CA ARG A 147 5.46 4.31 10.63
C ARG A 147 4.98 3.58 9.38
N PHE A 148 3.97 4.12 8.69
CA PHE A 148 3.50 3.60 7.41
C PHE A 148 4.62 3.63 6.36
N TRP A 149 5.28 4.78 6.15
CA TRP A 149 6.33 4.91 5.13
C TRP A 149 7.53 4.01 5.40
N ASN A 150 7.96 3.90 6.66
CA ASN A 150 9.04 2.99 7.04
C ASN A 150 8.65 1.54 6.75
N ALA A 151 7.48 1.10 7.21
CA ALA A 151 7.02 -0.27 7.01
C ALA A 151 6.84 -0.62 5.53
N ALA A 152 6.18 0.25 4.77
CA ALA A 152 5.96 0.05 3.34
C ALA A 152 7.28 0.02 2.54
N PHE A 153 8.26 0.84 2.93
CA PHE A 153 9.57 0.86 2.29
C PHE A 153 10.38 -0.41 2.58
N PHE A 154 10.43 -0.85 3.84
CA PHE A 154 11.12 -2.09 4.19
C PHE A 154 10.48 -3.28 3.49
N ASP A 155 9.15 -3.34 3.46
CA ASP A 155 8.44 -4.39 2.74
C ASP A 155 8.77 -4.37 1.24
N ALA A 156 8.88 -3.19 0.61
CA ALA A 156 9.30 -3.08 -0.78
C ALA A 156 10.75 -3.55 -1.02
N VAL A 157 11.69 -3.21 -0.14
CA VAL A 157 13.12 -3.59 -0.27
C VAL A 157 13.32 -5.10 -0.08
N HIS A 158 12.55 -5.72 0.81
CA HIS A 158 12.72 -7.14 1.14
C HIS A 158 11.79 -8.07 0.36
N GLY A 159 10.65 -7.58 -0.15
CA GLY A 159 9.63 -8.40 -0.79
C GLY A 159 10.02 -9.04 -2.13
N GLU A 160 11.08 -8.56 -2.78
CA GLU A 160 11.61 -9.13 -4.03
C GLU A 160 12.71 -10.18 -3.79
N ARG A 161 13.16 -10.37 -2.54
CA ARG A 161 14.24 -11.31 -2.22
C ARG A 161 13.69 -12.72 -2.05
N GLU A 162 14.10 -13.66 -2.90
CA GLU A 162 13.80 -15.10 -2.71
C GLU A 162 14.35 -15.62 -1.38
N VAL A 163 15.50 -15.09 -0.95
CA VAL A 163 16.11 -15.37 0.36
C VAL A 163 16.30 -14.03 1.09
N PRO A 164 15.58 -13.78 2.19
CA PRO A 164 15.65 -12.51 2.93
C PRO A 164 17.05 -12.19 3.47
N VAL A 165 17.83 -13.22 3.78
CA VAL A 165 19.18 -13.16 4.34
C VAL A 165 20.05 -14.26 3.73
N ILE A 166 21.15 -13.89 3.08
CA ILE A 166 22.12 -14.87 2.57
C ILE A 166 22.79 -15.56 3.77
N PRO A 167 22.70 -16.90 3.90
CA PRO A 167 23.40 -17.62 4.96
C PRO A 167 24.91 -17.36 4.90
N SER A 168 25.57 -17.27 6.06
CA SER A 168 27.00 -16.92 6.11
C SER A 168 27.87 -17.86 5.29
N ASP A 169 27.57 -19.16 5.28
CA ASP A 169 28.31 -20.16 4.49
C ASP A 169 28.16 -19.93 2.99
N THR A 170 26.96 -19.52 2.53
CA THR A 170 26.71 -19.16 1.13
C THR A 170 27.46 -17.90 0.75
N TRP A 171 27.42 -16.86 1.59
CA TRP A 171 28.16 -15.62 1.35
C TRP A 171 29.67 -15.86 1.25
N GLN A 172 30.23 -16.64 2.17
CA GLN A 172 31.66 -16.98 2.18
C GLN A 172 32.08 -17.86 0.99
N SER A 173 31.14 -18.61 0.40
CA SER A 173 31.42 -19.41 -0.80
C SER A 173 31.56 -18.58 -2.07
N TRP A 174 31.04 -17.35 -2.08
CA TRP A 174 31.12 -16.44 -3.22
C TRP A 174 32.50 -15.80 -3.33
N SER A 175 32.91 -15.52 -4.56
CA SER A 175 34.09 -14.72 -4.84
C SER A 175 33.91 -13.27 -4.37
N VAL A 176 35.03 -12.57 -4.17
CA VAL A 176 35.01 -11.13 -3.82
C VAL A 176 34.23 -10.31 -4.85
N GLN A 177 34.30 -10.71 -6.13
CA GLN A 177 33.58 -10.03 -7.21
C GLN A 177 32.06 -10.23 -7.07
N GLU A 178 31.59 -11.47 -6.84
CA GLU A 178 30.17 -11.77 -6.66
C GLU A 178 29.58 -11.09 -5.42
N GLN A 179 30.34 -11.04 -4.31
CA GLN A 179 29.95 -10.30 -3.11
C GLN A 179 29.78 -8.81 -3.41
N SER A 180 30.75 -8.20 -4.09
CA SER A 180 30.69 -6.78 -4.46
C SER A 180 29.53 -6.48 -5.42
N GLU A 181 29.29 -7.34 -6.42
CA GLU A 181 28.19 -7.17 -7.37
C GLU A 181 26.82 -7.30 -6.68
N TYR A 182 26.70 -8.20 -5.71
CA TYR A 182 25.49 -8.32 -4.90
C TYR A 182 25.23 -7.08 -4.05
N GLU A 183 26.25 -6.59 -3.34
CA GLU A 183 26.15 -5.36 -2.54
C GLU A 183 25.76 -4.16 -3.41
N GLU A 184 26.35 -4.03 -4.60
CA GLU A 184 26.02 -2.95 -5.53
C GLU A 184 24.59 -3.09 -6.07
N CYS A 185 24.15 -4.31 -6.40
CA CYS A 185 22.78 -4.58 -6.81
C CYS A 185 21.77 -4.20 -5.72
N ASP A 186 22.08 -4.55 -4.46
CA ASP A 186 21.22 -4.23 -3.32
C ASP A 186 21.11 -2.72 -3.11
N LYS A 187 22.25 -2.00 -3.15
CA LYS A 187 22.28 -0.53 -3.08
C LYS A 187 21.47 0.11 -4.21
N ASN A 188 21.61 -0.37 -5.44
CA ASN A 188 20.85 0.14 -6.60
C ASN A 188 19.34 -0.11 -6.46
N SER A 189 18.95 -1.26 -5.91
CA SER A 189 17.55 -1.58 -5.59
C SER A 189 16.99 -0.62 -4.54
N VAL A 190 17.73 -0.39 -3.46
CA VAL A 190 17.35 0.56 -2.40
C VAL A 190 17.23 1.98 -2.95
N PHE A 191 18.20 2.42 -3.74
CA PHE A 191 18.19 3.73 -4.40
C PHE A 191 16.94 3.94 -5.27
N GLY A 192 16.62 2.98 -6.16
CA GLY A 192 15.46 3.09 -7.05
C GLY A 192 14.12 3.08 -6.29
N LYS A 193 14.02 2.26 -5.24
CA LYS A 193 12.84 2.22 -4.37
C LYS A 193 12.71 3.52 -3.58
N LEU A 194 13.81 4.08 -3.09
CA LEU A 194 13.81 5.32 -2.31
C LEU A 194 13.34 6.51 -3.15
N GLY A 195 13.83 6.64 -4.39
CA GLY A 195 13.33 7.64 -5.34
C GLY A 195 11.82 7.52 -5.59
N THR A 196 11.33 6.29 -5.78
CA THR A 196 9.88 6.03 -5.94
C THR A 196 9.09 6.47 -4.71
N PHE A 197 9.56 6.13 -3.51
CA PHE A 197 8.89 6.48 -2.26
C PHE A 197 8.86 7.99 -2.02
N LEU A 198 9.95 8.70 -2.30
CA LEU A 198 10.01 10.16 -2.15
C LEU A 198 9.01 10.85 -3.09
N ASN A 199 8.89 10.39 -4.33
CA ASN A 199 7.88 10.87 -5.27
C ASN A 199 6.46 10.61 -4.77
N ASN A 200 6.20 9.41 -4.22
CA ASN A 200 4.90 9.08 -3.65
C ASN A 200 4.57 9.96 -2.44
N MET A 201 5.52 10.14 -1.51
CA MET A 201 5.36 11.00 -0.34
C MET A 201 5.00 12.44 -0.75
N LYS A 202 5.68 12.97 -1.78
CA LYS A 202 5.38 14.27 -2.35
C LYS A 202 3.97 14.36 -2.94
N ALA A 203 3.57 13.36 -3.73
CA ALA A 203 2.23 13.33 -4.31
C ALA A 203 1.10 13.27 -3.26
N PHE A 204 1.35 12.63 -2.11
CA PHE A 204 0.45 12.67 -0.94
C PHE A 204 0.66 13.90 -0.02
N GLY A 205 1.41 14.89 -0.48
CA GLY A 205 1.56 16.18 0.18
C GLY A 205 2.38 16.15 1.47
N LEU A 206 3.42 15.33 1.55
CA LEU A 206 4.39 15.42 2.63
C LEU A 206 5.36 16.57 2.35
N GLY A 207 5.70 17.31 3.40
CA GLY A 207 6.63 18.44 3.32
C GLY A 207 8.06 17.99 3.02
N ASN A 208 8.84 18.89 2.44
CA ASN A 208 10.25 18.66 2.11
C ASN A 208 11.08 18.14 3.27
N ASP A 209 10.89 18.71 4.45
CA ASP A 209 11.69 18.36 5.63
C ASP A 209 11.46 16.90 6.02
N ILE A 210 10.21 16.43 5.95
CA ILE A 210 9.84 15.04 6.23
C ILE A 210 10.44 14.10 5.17
N CYS A 211 10.34 14.47 3.88
CA CYS A 211 10.92 13.66 2.81
C CYS A 211 12.46 13.60 2.90
N LYS A 212 13.13 14.69 3.28
CA LYS A 212 14.59 14.72 3.49
C LYS A 212 15.03 13.89 4.67
N GLU A 213 14.32 13.98 5.80
CA GLU A 213 14.58 13.12 6.96
C GLU A 213 14.45 11.63 6.59
N PHE A 214 13.39 11.29 5.84
CA PHE A 214 13.19 9.93 5.34
C PHE A 214 14.31 9.49 4.39
N LEU A 215 14.70 10.34 3.43
CA LEU A 215 15.82 10.10 2.52
C LEU A 215 17.10 9.78 3.28
N HIS A 216 17.56 10.67 4.15
CA HIS A 216 18.82 10.46 4.87
C HIS A 216 18.80 9.20 5.74
N LYS A 217 17.69 8.96 6.45
CA LYS A 217 17.55 7.77 7.30
C LYS A 217 17.63 6.48 6.47
N MET A 218 16.90 6.40 5.36
CA MET A 218 16.89 5.20 4.52
C MET A 218 18.19 5.03 3.74
N SER A 219 18.84 6.12 3.34
CA SER A 219 20.17 6.09 2.72
C SER A 219 21.24 5.55 3.66
N THR A 220 21.21 5.92 4.95
CA THR A 220 22.12 5.34 5.95
C THR A 220 21.87 3.84 6.14
N ILE A 221 20.60 3.41 6.18
CA ILE A 221 20.26 2.00 6.34
C ILE A 221 20.65 1.18 5.10
N GLY A 222 20.49 1.75 3.92
CA GLY A 222 20.83 1.14 2.63
C GLY A 222 22.29 1.30 2.19
N ASP A 223 23.14 1.91 3.02
CA ASP A 223 24.55 2.20 2.73
C ASP A 223 24.77 2.85 1.35
N LEU A 224 23.90 3.81 1.01
CA LEU A 224 23.96 4.56 -0.24
C LEU A 224 25.11 5.57 -0.22
N SER A 225 25.74 5.78 -1.38
CA SER A 225 26.83 6.74 -1.51
C SER A 225 26.35 8.19 -1.44
N GLU A 226 27.24 9.12 -1.10
CA GLU A 226 26.92 10.56 -1.10
C GLU A 226 26.46 11.06 -2.48
N GLU A 227 27.00 10.48 -3.56
CA GLU A 227 26.58 10.80 -4.93
C GLU A 227 25.13 10.36 -5.19
N GLN A 228 24.76 9.15 -4.76
CA GLN A 228 23.38 8.66 -4.86
C GLN A 228 22.41 9.51 -4.04
N ILE A 229 22.79 9.89 -2.81
CA ILE A 229 21.98 10.76 -1.96
C ILE A 229 21.74 12.10 -2.67
N LYS A 230 22.81 12.72 -3.19
CA LYS A 230 22.73 14.00 -3.89
C LYS A 230 21.82 13.93 -5.13
N LEU A 231 21.89 12.86 -5.91
CA LEU A 231 20.99 12.66 -7.06
C LEU A 231 19.51 12.62 -6.66
N LEU A 232 19.18 11.99 -5.52
CA LEU A 232 17.81 11.97 -4.99
C LEU A 232 17.38 13.35 -4.49
N GLU A 233 18.26 14.09 -3.80
CA GLU A 233 17.99 15.46 -3.35
C GLU A 233 17.73 16.41 -4.53
N ASP A 234 18.56 16.34 -5.57
CA ASP A 234 18.43 17.15 -6.78
C ASP A 234 17.11 16.83 -7.51
N SER A 235 16.75 15.54 -7.60
CA SER A 235 15.48 15.11 -8.19
C SER A 235 14.27 15.64 -7.41
N MET A 236 14.33 15.66 -6.08
CA MET A 236 13.26 16.21 -5.24
C MET A 236 13.13 17.73 -5.42
N ALA A 237 14.25 18.44 -5.51
CA ALA A 237 14.25 19.90 -5.70
C ALA A 237 13.69 20.29 -7.08
N ALA A 238 13.99 19.52 -8.13
CA ALA A 238 13.47 19.77 -9.47
C ALA A 238 11.93 19.64 -9.54
N ALA A 239 11.36 18.65 -8.83
CA ALA A 239 9.92 18.45 -8.78
C ALA A 239 9.16 19.64 -8.13
N ASP A 240 9.76 20.28 -7.13
CA ASP A 240 9.17 21.46 -6.47
C ASP A 240 9.14 22.71 -7.35
N VAL A 241 10.07 22.82 -8.29
CA VAL A 241 10.10 23.96 -9.22
C VAL A 241 8.95 23.84 -10.22
N ASP A 242 8.69 22.64 -10.76
CA ASP A 242 7.60 22.39 -11.72
C ASP A 242 6.22 22.62 -11.09
N GLU A 243 6.00 22.21 -9.83
CA GLU A 243 4.75 22.46 -9.09
C GLU A 243 4.48 23.95 -8.83
N ARG A 244 5.51 24.79 -8.68
CA ARG A 244 5.35 26.24 -8.45
C ARG A 244 5.14 27.04 -9.73
N THR A 245 5.48 26.48 -10.88
CA THR A 245 5.32 27.12 -12.20
C THR A 245 4.02 26.75 -12.93
N ARG A 246 3.21 25.85 -12.38
CA ARG A 246 1.86 25.49 -12.86
C ARG A 246 0.78 26.14 -12.00
#